data_AF-A0A524R1L9-F1
#
_entry.id   AF-A0A524R1L9-F1
#
_cell.length_a   1.000
_cell.length_b   1.000
_cell.length_c   1.000
_cell.angle_alpha   90.00
_cell.angle_beta   90.00
_cell.angle_gamma   90.00
#
_symmetry.space_group_name_H-M   'P 1'
#
loop_
_entity.id
_entity.type
_entity.pdbx_description
1 polymer ?
#
loop_
_entity_poly.entity_id
_entity_poly.type
_entity_poly.pdbx_seq_one_letter_code
_entity_poly.pdbx_strand_id
1 'polypeptide(L)'
;RHGGRFTGEPAYFHHVMSATKGILDRSGHKPEDFKYVVLHMPNGKFPLSAGKQMGFTQKQMETGWIVNLMGNTYSGSSPTGLAAILDVAGPGDLILITSFGSGAGSDSFILRATELLPERQGMAPTVRSMLDNPTKYLTYGEYAKLREKIIVND
;
A
#
# COMPACT_ATOMS: atom_id res chain seq x y z
N ARG A 1 8.65 20.29 -3.46
CA ARG A 1 9.05 19.08 -4.21
C ARG A 1 9.48 18.03 -3.19
N HIS A 2 8.76 16.92 -3.03
CA HIS A 2 9.20 15.79 -2.20
C HIS A 2 10.43 15.13 -2.85
N GLY A 3 11.64 15.50 -2.40
CA GLY A 3 12.84 14.67 -2.25
C GLY A 3 13.44 13.81 -3.38
N GLY A 4 12.94 13.80 -4.61
CA GLY A 4 13.64 13.26 -5.79
C GLY A 4 14.37 11.92 -5.58
N ARG A 5 15.65 11.83 -5.99
CA ARG A 5 16.50 10.63 -5.84
C ARG A 5 16.78 10.25 -4.37
N PHE A 6 16.71 11.22 -3.45
CA PHE A 6 17.00 11.03 -2.03
C PHE A 6 15.83 10.41 -1.24
N THR A 7 14.59 10.52 -1.72
CA THR A 7 13.45 9.79 -1.10
C THR A 7 13.35 8.33 -1.55
N GLY A 8 14.01 7.96 -2.64
CA GLY A 8 14.02 6.61 -3.17
C GLY A 8 15.02 5.71 -2.44
N GLU A 9 16.24 5.65 -2.95
CA GLU A 9 17.26 4.68 -2.55
C GLU A 9 17.72 4.83 -1.09
N PRO A 10 18.02 6.04 -0.57
CA PRO A 10 18.48 6.17 0.82
C PRO A 10 17.35 6.25 1.85
N ALA A 11 16.08 6.42 1.43
CA ALA A 11 14.95 6.53 2.37
C ALA A 11 13.94 5.40 2.20
N TYR A 12 13.09 5.42 1.17
CA TYR A 12 12.03 4.43 0.99
C TYR A 12 12.56 2.99 0.97
N PHE A 13 13.51 2.68 0.08
CA PHE A 13 14.01 1.30 -0.06
C PHE A 13 14.71 0.86 1.22
N HIS A 14 15.58 1.70 1.78
CA HIS A 14 16.26 1.42 3.04
C HIS A 14 15.29 1.07 4.17
N HIS A 15 14.31 1.93 4.48
CA HIS A 15 13.45 1.74 5.65
C HIS A 15 12.43 0.62 5.44
N VAL A 16 11.79 0.54 4.27
CA VAL A 16 10.80 -0.50 3.96
C VAL A 16 11.45 -1.89 3.96
N MET A 17 12.60 -2.04 3.28
CA MET A 17 13.28 -3.33 3.22
C MET A 17 13.90 -3.71 4.57
N SER A 18 14.46 -2.76 5.32
CA SER A 18 15.02 -3.06 6.66
C SER A 18 13.95 -3.48 7.65
N ALA A 19 12.80 -2.79 7.71
CA ALA A 19 11.69 -3.17 8.57
C ALA A 19 11.11 -4.54 8.17
N THR A 20 10.92 -4.76 6.86
CA THR A 20 10.42 -6.03 6.33
C THR A 20 11.38 -7.18 6.66
N LYS A 21 12.67 -7.00 6.40
CA LYS A 21 13.68 -8.00 6.74
C LYS A 21 13.72 -8.27 8.24
N GLY A 22 13.71 -7.21 9.06
CA GLY A 22 13.74 -7.32 10.50
C GLY A 22 12.57 -8.12 11.08
N ILE A 23 11.35 -7.96 10.55
CA ILE A 23 10.22 -8.76 11.02
C ILE A 23 10.31 -10.23 10.54
N LEU A 24 10.76 -10.48 9.32
CA LEU A 24 10.95 -11.83 8.78
C LEU A 24 12.00 -12.61 9.58
N ASP A 25 13.16 -11.98 9.83
CA ASP A 25 14.25 -12.56 10.62
C ASP A 25 13.79 -12.88 12.05
N ARG A 26 13.00 -11.99 12.67
CA ARG A 26 12.47 -12.19 14.02
C ARG A 26 11.38 -13.26 14.11
N SER A 27 10.55 -13.41 13.08
CA SER A 27 9.46 -14.38 13.07
C SER A 27 9.88 -15.75 12.51
N GLY A 28 11.03 -15.84 11.85
CA GLY A 28 11.47 -17.03 11.12
C GLY A 28 10.66 -17.30 9.84
N HIS A 29 9.89 -16.33 9.36
CA HIS A 29 9.08 -16.47 8.15
C HIS A 29 9.91 -16.16 6.90
N LYS A 30 9.57 -16.81 5.80
CA LYS A 30 10.14 -16.59 4.48
C LYS A 30 9.14 -15.85 3.58
N PRO A 31 9.61 -15.14 2.54
CA PRO A 31 8.73 -14.48 1.57
C PRO A 31 7.65 -15.40 0.98
N GLU A 32 7.96 -16.68 0.77
CA GLU A 32 7.05 -17.71 0.24
C GLU A 32 5.93 -18.13 1.19
N ASP A 33 6.05 -17.86 2.50
CA ASP A 33 5.02 -18.18 3.49
C ASP A 33 3.78 -17.27 3.38
N PHE A 34 3.92 -16.11 2.76
CA PHE A 34 2.88 -15.10 2.71
C PHE A 34 1.96 -15.32 1.51
N LYS A 35 0.65 -15.30 1.77
CA LYS A 35 -0.33 -15.24 0.69
C LYS A 35 -0.36 -13.86 0.05
N TYR A 36 -0.34 -12.82 0.89
CA TYR A 36 -0.47 -11.43 0.46
C TYR A 36 0.59 -10.54 1.09
N VAL A 37 1.00 -9.52 0.34
CA VAL A 37 2.00 -8.54 0.76
C VAL A 37 1.59 -7.15 0.28
N VAL A 38 1.60 -6.17 1.16
CA VAL A 38 1.41 -4.75 0.82
C VAL A 38 2.54 -3.92 1.40
N LEU A 39 3.26 -3.23 0.51
CA LEU A 39 4.27 -2.24 0.87
C LEU A 39 3.70 -0.85 0.60
N HIS A 40 4.14 0.17 1.34
CA HIS A 40 3.77 1.56 1.07
C HIS A 40 3.97 1.92 -0.41
N MET A 41 3.02 2.63 -1.01
CA MET A 41 2.98 2.83 -2.45
C MET A 41 3.11 4.33 -2.80
N PRO A 42 4.33 4.89 -2.82
CA PRO A 42 4.52 6.29 -3.20
C PRO A 42 4.23 6.51 -4.70
N ASN A 43 4.31 5.45 -5.50
CA ASN A 43 3.96 5.35 -6.92
C ASN A 43 3.80 3.88 -7.30
N GLY A 44 3.46 3.58 -8.56
CA GLY A 44 3.28 2.21 -9.05
C GLY A 44 4.54 1.35 -9.06
N LYS A 45 5.74 1.92 -9.20
CA LYS A 45 6.99 1.19 -9.44
C LYS A 45 7.71 0.76 -8.16
N PHE A 46 7.78 1.64 -7.17
CA PHE A 46 8.56 1.45 -5.95
C PHE A 46 8.16 0.22 -5.12
N PRO A 47 6.87 -0.02 -4.80
CA PRO A 47 6.48 -1.19 -4.03
C PRO A 47 6.85 -2.49 -4.77
N LEU A 48 6.57 -2.59 -6.07
CA LEU A 48 6.90 -3.77 -6.87
C LEU A 48 8.41 -4.01 -6.93
N SER A 49 9.21 -2.96 -7.05
CA SER A 49 10.68 -3.06 -7.03
C SER A 49 11.19 -3.56 -5.68
N ALA A 50 10.70 -3.01 -4.57
CA ALA A 50 11.09 -3.42 -3.23
C ALA A 50 10.66 -4.87 -2.94
N GLY A 51 9.43 -5.22 -3.30
CA GLY A 51 8.91 -6.58 -3.16
C GLY A 51 9.73 -7.60 -3.92
N LYS A 52 10.07 -7.30 -5.19
CA LYS A 52 10.95 -8.16 -6.01
C LYS A 52 12.33 -8.34 -5.38
N GLN A 53 12.94 -7.27 -4.87
CA GLN A 53 14.25 -7.36 -4.20
C GLN A 53 14.21 -8.19 -2.91
N MET A 54 13.07 -8.23 -2.24
CA MET A 54 12.82 -9.02 -1.03
C MET A 54 12.35 -10.46 -1.31
N GLY A 55 12.25 -10.87 -2.58
CA GLY A 55 11.85 -12.22 -2.97
C GLY A 55 10.34 -12.45 -3.03
N PHE A 56 9.51 -11.39 -2.93
CA PHE A 56 8.07 -11.51 -3.13
C PHE A 56 7.71 -11.55 -4.62
N THR A 57 6.67 -12.31 -4.93
CA THR A 57 6.11 -12.42 -6.27
C THR A 57 5.09 -11.33 -6.53
N GLN A 58 4.89 -11.00 -7.81
CA GLN A 58 3.85 -10.03 -8.20
C GLN A 58 2.45 -10.48 -7.74
N LYS A 59 2.17 -11.79 -7.80
CA LYS A 59 0.89 -12.36 -7.36
C LYS A 59 0.57 -12.09 -5.88
N GLN A 60 1.58 -12.14 -5.00
CA GLN A 60 1.39 -11.80 -3.59
C GLN A 60 1.06 -10.31 -3.38
N MET A 61 1.51 -9.44 -4.28
CA MET A 61 1.36 -7.99 -4.15
C MET A 61 0.14 -7.40 -4.86
N GLU A 62 -0.32 -8.05 -5.93
CA GLU A 62 -1.30 -7.52 -6.88
C GLU A 62 -2.59 -7.03 -6.21
N THR A 63 -3.11 -7.77 -5.24
CA THR A 63 -4.34 -7.43 -4.53
C THR A 63 -4.23 -6.09 -3.80
N GLY A 64 -3.16 -5.89 -3.02
CA GLY A 64 -2.91 -4.68 -2.24
C GLY A 64 -2.25 -3.55 -3.04
N TRP A 65 -1.77 -3.82 -4.26
CA TRP A 65 -1.20 -2.83 -5.16
C TRP A 65 -2.29 -2.06 -5.92
N ILE A 66 -2.77 -0.98 -5.33
CA ILE A 66 -3.91 -0.17 -5.83
C ILE A 66 -3.57 1.30 -6.14
N VAL A 67 -2.31 1.68 -5.98
CA VAL A 67 -1.82 3.05 -6.24
C VAL A 67 -2.04 3.52 -7.68
N ASN A 68 -2.11 2.59 -8.65
CA ASN A 68 -2.41 2.89 -10.05
C ASN A 68 -3.85 3.37 -10.26
N LEU A 69 -4.77 3.11 -9.32
CA LEU A 69 -6.16 3.51 -9.40
C LEU A 69 -6.46 4.78 -8.59
N MET A 70 -5.87 4.92 -7.41
CA MET A 70 -6.21 6.00 -6.46
C MET A 70 -5.10 7.04 -6.23
N GLY A 71 -3.88 6.79 -6.71
CA GLY A 71 -2.70 7.59 -6.37
C GLY A 71 -2.18 7.33 -4.94
N ASN A 72 -1.28 8.21 -4.47
CA ASN A 72 -0.66 8.08 -3.15
C ASN A 72 -1.49 8.82 -2.09
N THR A 73 -2.14 8.06 -1.19
CA THR A 73 -2.91 8.56 -0.05
C THR A 73 -2.10 8.74 1.23
N TYR A 74 -0.76 8.81 1.12
CA TYR A 74 0.17 9.04 2.24
C TYR A 74 -0.01 8.00 3.34
N SER A 75 -0.40 8.41 4.54
CA SER A 75 -0.63 7.51 5.68
C SER A 75 -1.72 6.48 5.40
N GLY A 76 -2.63 6.74 4.46
CA GLY A 76 -3.63 5.77 4.01
C GLY A 76 -3.12 4.75 3.00
N SER A 77 -1.93 4.90 2.43
CA SER A 77 -1.47 4.10 1.28
C SER A 77 -1.40 2.60 1.58
N SER A 78 -0.62 2.19 2.59
CA SER A 78 -0.54 0.78 2.99
C SER A 78 -1.82 0.28 3.68
N PRO A 79 -2.50 1.05 4.56
CA PRO A 79 -3.79 0.63 5.12
C PRO A 79 -4.88 0.33 4.08
N THR A 80 -5.03 1.16 3.03
CA THR A 80 -6.05 0.90 2.00
C THR A 80 -5.68 -0.32 1.15
N GLY A 81 -4.39 -0.56 0.89
CA GLY A 81 -3.94 -1.80 0.27
C GLY A 81 -4.17 -3.04 1.15
N LEU A 82 -4.00 -2.92 2.47
CA LEU A 82 -4.37 -3.98 3.42
C LEU A 82 -5.88 -4.23 3.42
N ALA A 83 -6.71 -3.19 3.41
CA ALA A 83 -8.15 -3.34 3.32
C ALA A 83 -8.56 -4.11 2.04
N ALA A 84 -7.95 -3.78 0.90
CA ALA A 84 -8.18 -4.52 -0.36
C ALA A 84 -7.77 -6.00 -0.28
N ILE A 85 -6.75 -6.34 0.51
CA ILE A 85 -6.38 -7.73 0.80
C ILE A 85 -7.43 -8.39 1.69
N LEU A 86 -7.85 -7.73 2.76
CA LEU A 86 -8.83 -8.27 3.71
C LEU A 86 -10.20 -8.51 3.07
N ASP A 87 -10.55 -7.78 2.01
CA ASP A 87 -11.76 -8.01 1.22
C ASP A 87 -11.81 -9.38 0.53
N VAL A 88 -10.64 -10.01 0.28
CA VAL A 88 -10.54 -11.25 -0.52
C VAL A 88 -9.74 -12.38 0.14
N ALA A 89 -9.05 -12.10 1.24
CA ALA A 89 -8.27 -13.11 1.95
C ALA A 89 -9.17 -14.19 2.56
N GLY A 90 -8.69 -15.43 2.56
CA GLY A 90 -9.33 -16.55 3.23
C GLY A 90 -8.77 -16.79 4.64
N PRO A 91 -9.49 -17.53 5.50
CA PRO A 91 -8.96 -17.93 6.80
C PRO A 91 -7.62 -18.65 6.69
N GLY A 92 -6.72 -18.36 7.62
CA GLY A 92 -5.36 -18.92 7.66
C GLY A 92 -4.33 -18.20 6.78
N ASP A 93 -4.76 -17.39 5.79
CA ASP A 93 -3.85 -16.63 4.93
C ASP A 93 -2.94 -15.72 5.75
N LEU A 94 -1.64 -15.81 5.46
CA LEU A 94 -0.62 -14.96 6.07
C LEU A 94 -0.42 -13.70 5.23
N ILE A 95 -0.49 -12.54 5.87
CA ILE A 95 -0.46 -11.22 5.23
C ILE A 95 0.69 -10.41 5.84
N LEU A 96 1.53 -9.85 4.99
CA LEU A 96 2.56 -8.87 5.39
C LEU A 96 2.13 -7.47 4.97
N ILE A 97 2.19 -6.52 5.90
CA ILE A 97 2.08 -5.09 5.60
C ILE A 97 3.33 -4.36 6.06
N THR A 98 3.87 -3.45 5.24
CA THR A 98 4.94 -2.53 5.65
C THR A 98 4.63 -1.09 5.23
N SER A 99 4.63 -0.18 6.20
CA SER A 99 4.42 1.27 6.01
C SER A 99 5.72 2.00 5.63
N PHE A 100 5.59 3.27 5.26
CA PHE A 100 6.73 4.19 5.16
C PHE A 100 6.27 5.62 5.44
N GLY A 101 7.03 6.32 6.30
CA GLY A 101 6.91 7.74 6.54
C GLY A 101 8.24 8.43 6.25
N SER A 102 8.21 9.54 5.50
CA SER A 102 9.42 10.34 5.23
C SER A 102 9.87 11.09 6.49
N GLY A 103 11.18 11.11 6.75
CA GLY A 103 11.75 11.62 8.01
C GLY A 103 12.98 10.86 8.54
N ALA A 104 13.08 9.52 8.54
CA ALA A 104 12.19 8.49 7.98
C ALA A 104 12.05 7.26 8.89
N GLY A 105 10.99 6.47 8.65
CA GLY A 105 10.67 5.26 9.40
C GLY A 105 9.69 4.35 8.65
N SER A 106 9.65 3.08 9.05
CA SER A 106 8.77 2.05 8.51
C SER A 106 8.34 1.09 9.61
N ASP A 107 7.08 0.70 9.59
CA ASP A 107 6.51 -0.30 10.49
C ASP A 107 6.06 -1.51 9.68
N SER A 108 6.46 -2.70 10.10
CA SER A 108 6.06 -3.96 9.49
C SER A 108 5.21 -4.78 10.44
N PHE A 109 4.16 -5.40 9.92
CA PHE A 109 3.27 -6.29 10.66
C PHE A 109 3.03 -7.57 9.87
N ILE A 110 3.01 -8.69 10.59
CA ILE A 110 2.55 -9.99 10.08
C ILE A 110 1.18 -10.25 10.68
N LEU A 111 0.19 -10.49 9.83
CA LEU A 111 -1.18 -10.77 10.21
C LEU A 111 -1.56 -12.16 9.69
N ARG A 112 -2.39 -12.87 10.45
CA ARG A 112 -3.03 -14.10 10.01
C ARG A 112 -4.54 -13.88 9.97
N ALA A 113 -5.15 -14.08 8.80
CA ALA A 113 -6.60 -14.04 8.68
C ALA A 113 -7.23 -15.14 9.54
N THR A 114 -8.29 -14.81 10.27
CA THR A 114 -8.99 -15.75 11.15
C THR A 114 -10.26 -16.26 10.48
N GLU A 115 -10.85 -17.32 11.05
CA GLU A 115 -12.14 -17.86 10.64
C GLU A 115 -13.29 -16.84 10.74
N LEU A 116 -13.10 -15.74 11.49
CA LEU A 116 -14.10 -14.67 11.62
C LEU A 116 -14.10 -13.69 10.44
N LEU A 117 -13.07 -13.71 9.58
CA LEU A 117 -12.94 -12.74 8.48
C LEU A 117 -14.12 -12.81 7.49
N PRO A 118 -14.59 -13.99 7.04
CA PRO A 118 -15.74 -14.08 6.14
C PRO A 118 -17.02 -13.45 6.68
N GLU A 119 -17.24 -13.46 8.00
CA GLU A 119 -18.41 -12.82 8.63
C GLU A 119 -18.36 -11.29 8.54
N ARG A 120 -17.16 -10.71 8.38
CA ARG A 120 -16.94 -9.27 8.27
C ARG A 120 -16.89 -8.80 6.83
N GLN A 121 -16.46 -9.67 5.92
CA GLN A 121 -16.52 -9.42 4.48
C GLN A 121 -17.98 -9.21 4.06
N GLY A 122 -18.22 -8.21 3.21
CA GLY A 122 -19.57 -7.88 2.73
C GLY A 122 -20.43 -7.02 3.68
N MET A 123 -20.00 -6.76 4.92
CA MET A 123 -20.68 -5.81 5.81
C MET A 123 -20.49 -4.34 5.40
N ALA A 124 -19.55 -4.08 4.49
CA ALA A 124 -19.27 -2.78 3.90
C ALA A 124 -18.86 -2.94 2.42
N PRO A 125 -18.91 -1.87 1.60
CA PRO A 125 -18.35 -1.89 0.25
C PRO A 125 -16.87 -2.28 0.27
N THR A 126 -16.45 -3.11 -0.68
CA THR A 126 -15.04 -3.48 -0.84
C THR A 126 -14.24 -2.28 -1.39
N VAL A 127 -12.94 -2.26 -1.15
CA VAL A 127 -12.03 -1.24 -1.71
C VAL A 127 -12.13 -1.21 -3.22
N ARG A 128 -12.19 -2.38 -3.88
CA ARG A 128 -12.34 -2.46 -5.34
C ARG A 128 -13.67 -1.89 -5.81
N SER A 129 -14.80 -2.21 -5.18
CA SER A 129 -16.08 -1.63 -5.59
C SER A 129 -16.13 -0.12 -5.39
N MET A 130 -15.48 0.41 -4.35
CA MET A 130 -15.35 1.86 -4.16
C MET A 130 -14.50 2.53 -5.24
N LEU A 131 -13.44 1.87 -5.72
CA LEU A 131 -12.57 2.38 -6.78
C LEU A 131 -13.21 2.25 -8.18
N ASP A 132 -14.04 1.23 -8.39
CA ASP A 132 -14.74 0.99 -9.65
C ASP A 132 -16.01 1.86 -9.81
N ASN A 133 -16.44 2.53 -8.74
CA ASN A 133 -17.59 3.44 -8.76
C ASN A 133 -17.40 4.60 -9.76
N PRO A 134 -18.51 5.22 -10.23
CA PRO A 134 -18.46 6.29 -11.23
C PRO A 134 -17.49 7.41 -10.85
N THR A 135 -16.39 7.50 -11.60
CA THR A 135 -15.38 8.53 -11.39
C THR A 135 -15.74 9.78 -12.19
N LYS A 136 -15.78 10.93 -11.52
CA LYS A 136 -15.90 12.22 -12.21
C LYS A 136 -14.52 12.70 -12.63
N TYR A 137 -14.20 12.58 -13.91
CA TYR A 137 -12.99 13.17 -14.47
C TYR A 137 -13.08 14.69 -14.47
N LEU A 138 -11.96 15.34 -14.16
CA LEU A 138 -11.83 16.79 -14.07
C LEU A 138 -10.72 17.25 -15.01
N THR A 139 -10.94 18.40 -15.63
CA THR A 139 -9.84 19.18 -16.21
C THR A 139 -8.88 19.66 -15.12
N TYR A 140 -7.67 20.03 -15.52
CA TYR A 140 -6.70 20.57 -14.55
C TYR A 140 -7.21 21.85 -13.86
N GLY A 141 -7.95 22.70 -14.58
CA GLY A 141 -8.56 23.91 -14.02
C GLY A 141 -9.60 23.61 -12.95
N GLU A 142 -10.50 22.65 -13.19
CA GLU A 142 -11.48 22.20 -12.20
C GLU A 142 -10.81 21.58 -10.97
N TYR A 143 -9.80 20.73 -11.18
CA TYR A 143 -9.00 20.17 -10.09
C TYR A 143 -8.31 21.27 -9.27
N ALA A 144 -7.64 22.23 -9.92
CA ALA A 144 -6.92 23.31 -9.26
C ALA A 144 -7.88 24.19 -8.46
N LYS A 145 -9.09 24.45 -8.98
CA LYS A 145 -10.17 25.13 -8.26
C LYS A 145 -10.60 24.34 -7.01
N LEU A 146 -10.94 23.06 -7.14
CA LEU A 146 -11.40 22.22 -6.02
C LEU A 146 -10.32 21.99 -4.95
N ARG A 147 -9.04 22.09 -5.32
CA ARG A 147 -7.89 21.97 -4.41
C ARG A 147 -7.36 23.31 -3.94
N GLU A 148 -8.04 24.42 -4.24
CA GLU A 148 -7.69 25.77 -3.80
C GLU A 148 -6.26 26.17 -4.18
N LYS A 149 -5.83 25.77 -5.40
CA LYS A 149 -4.49 26.05 -5.94
C LYS A 149 -4.42 27.34 -6.77
N ILE A 150 -5.55 27.97 -7.05
CA ILE A 150 -5.63 29.18 -7.86
C ILE A 150 -5.41 30.37 -6.94
N ILE A 151 -4.28 31.06 -7.12
CA ILE A 151 -4.02 32.33 -6.45
C ILE A 151 -4.69 33.41 -7.30
N VAL A 152 -5.72 34.05 -6.74
CA VAL A 152 -6.32 35.24 -7.33
C VAL A 152 -5.57 36.47 -6.81
N ASN A 153 -5.23 37.39 -7.69
CA ASN A 153 -4.78 38.70 -7.26
C ASN A 153 -5.99 39.50 -6.75
N ASP A 154 -5.75 40.39 -5.79
CA ASP A 154 -6.72 41.40 -5.37
C ASP A 154 -7.07 42.36 -6.53
#